data_AF-A0A158EW95-F1
#
_entry.id   AF-A0A158EW95-F1
#
_cell.length_a   1.000
_cell.length_b   1.000
_cell.length_c   1.000
_cell.angle_alpha   90.00
_cell.angle_beta   90.00
_cell.angle_gamma   90.00
#
_symmetry.space_group_name_H-M   'P 1'
#
loop_
_entity.id
_entity.type
_entity.pdbx_description
1 polymer ?
#
loop_
_entity_poly.entity_id
_entity_poly.type
_entity_poly.pdbx_seq_one_letter_code
_entity_poly.pdbx_strand_id
1 'polypeptide(L)'
;MRHVATTAMAAATMTSSLAYAQPAVPPAMQSVIPQAGEEVSHMISRPKTPVEFARNLKFIFDHDLLLQDEYYTETNLKDIFNLGEVGLFKDNDGSGNRRISVSSSHFVSIFPWVPIPGRTDFTPTAQLTAGRTIHDDGSIKAGVNFSMFEGGPDFAATQRIFGDEFIRLTPTPSPHGGPLPATAPHGNETWKRHWAEDKTEKSTTIGFNPAGQLDAVIIEIDKR
;
A
#
# COMPACT_ATOMS: atom_id res chain seq x y z
N MET A 1 86.57 46.54 -35.59
CA MET A 1 86.90 47.03 -34.22
C MET A 1 85.62 47.45 -33.54
N ARG A 2 85.42 46.95 -32.32
CA ARG A 2 84.69 47.53 -31.17
C ARG A 2 83.20 47.93 -31.30
N HIS A 3 82.43 47.37 -30.34
CA HIS A 3 81.15 47.82 -29.77
C HIS A 3 81.08 49.35 -29.57
N VAL A 4 79.91 50.00 -29.46
CA VAL A 4 79.02 50.04 -28.27
C VAL A 4 77.62 50.56 -28.64
N ALA A 5 76.62 50.06 -27.92
CA ALA A 5 75.18 50.28 -28.00
C ALA A 5 74.69 51.65 -27.52
N THR A 6 73.45 52.01 -27.88
CA THR A 6 72.53 52.68 -26.93
C THR A 6 71.08 52.31 -27.25
N THR A 7 70.40 51.79 -26.24
CA THR A 7 69.01 51.32 -26.22
C THR A 7 68.04 52.48 -25.95
N ALA A 8 66.87 52.47 -26.59
CA ALA A 8 65.68 53.15 -26.07
C ALA A 8 64.46 52.22 -26.22
N MET A 9 63.74 52.04 -25.12
CA MET A 9 62.71 51.01 -24.93
C MET A 9 61.40 51.33 -25.66
N ALA A 10 60.83 50.30 -26.29
CA ALA A 10 59.46 50.29 -26.80
C ALA A 10 58.48 49.88 -25.70
N ALA A 11 57.39 50.64 -25.53
CA ALA A 11 56.26 50.24 -24.70
C ALA A 11 55.28 49.41 -25.55
N ALA A 12 55.12 48.13 -25.22
CA ALA A 12 54.11 47.26 -25.81
C ALA A 12 52.88 47.19 -24.89
N THR A 13 51.72 47.55 -25.42
CA THR A 13 50.41 47.42 -24.77
C THR A 13 49.97 45.95 -24.78
N MET A 14 49.68 45.38 -23.61
CA MET A 14 49.16 44.03 -23.50
C MET A 14 47.64 44.02 -23.69
N THR A 15 47.18 43.34 -24.74
CA THR A 15 45.77 42.96 -24.91
C THR A 15 45.54 41.61 -24.23
N SER A 16 44.74 41.57 -23.17
CA SER A 16 44.32 40.33 -22.51
C SER A 16 43.41 39.52 -23.43
N SER A 17 43.82 38.31 -23.80
CA SER A 17 42.94 37.29 -24.36
C SER A 17 42.33 36.47 -23.22
N LEU A 18 41.02 36.64 -23.00
CA LEU A 18 40.22 35.74 -22.16
C LEU A 18 40.11 34.39 -22.87
N ALA A 19 40.82 33.39 -22.36
CA ALA A 19 40.63 31.99 -22.76
C ALA A 19 39.30 31.48 -22.19
N TYR A 20 38.40 31.03 -23.07
CA TYR A 20 37.17 30.35 -22.68
C TYR A 20 37.51 29.02 -21.99
N ALA A 21 37.10 28.87 -20.73
CA ALA A 21 37.12 27.59 -20.05
C ALA A 21 36.00 26.68 -20.59
N GLN A 22 36.35 25.49 -21.08
CA GLN A 22 35.38 24.45 -21.41
C GLN A 22 34.71 23.92 -20.13
N PRO A 23 33.38 23.71 -20.11
CA PRO A 23 32.72 23.03 -19.01
C PRO A 23 33.15 21.57 -18.94
N ALA A 24 33.46 21.10 -17.74
CA ALA A 24 33.71 19.69 -17.47
C ALA A 24 32.43 18.87 -17.70
N VAL A 25 32.57 17.73 -18.38
CA VAL A 25 31.49 16.76 -18.57
C VAL A 25 31.08 16.22 -17.20
N PRO A 26 29.79 16.27 -16.80
CA PRO A 26 29.34 15.70 -15.54
C PRO A 26 29.57 14.18 -15.53
N PRO A 27 29.91 13.57 -14.38
CA PRO A 27 29.97 12.13 -14.28
C PRO A 27 28.60 11.53 -14.61
N ALA A 28 28.59 10.48 -15.42
CA ALA A 28 27.38 9.72 -15.72
C ALA A 28 26.82 9.18 -14.40
N MET A 29 25.78 9.81 -13.87
CA MET A 29 24.95 9.20 -12.84
C MET A 29 24.31 7.98 -13.48
N GLN A 30 24.80 6.79 -13.10
CA GLN A 30 24.03 5.57 -13.27
C GLN A 30 22.76 5.75 -12.44
N SER A 31 21.71 6.24 -13.07
CA SER A 31 20.35 6.12 -12.57
C SER A 31 20.05 4.63 -12.57
N VAL A 32 20.24 4.00 -11.42
CA VAL A 32 19.65 2.70 -11.12
C VAL A 32 18.16 2.97 -11.13
N ILE A 33 17.49 2.57 -12.22
CA ILE A 33 16.04 2.57 -12.30
C ILE A 33 15.59 1.60 -11.19
N PRO A 34 14.86 2.05 -10.16
CA PRO A 34 14.30 1.14 -9.18
C PRO A 34 13.49 0.09 -9.94
N GLN A 35 13.61 -1.18 -9.57
CA GLN A 35 12.70 -2.17 -10.14
C GLN A 35 11.28 -1.74 -9.77
N ALA A 36 10.32 -1.77 -10.70
CA ALA A 36 8.95 -1.26 -10.47
C ALA A 36 8.28 -1.84 -9.20
N GLY A 37 8.72 -3.02 -8.73
CA GLY A 37 8.34 -3.56 -7.42
C GLY A 37 8.82 -2.70 -6.23
N GLU A 38 10.05 -2.21 -6.22
CA GLU A 38 10.56 -1.30 -5.17
C GLU A 38 9.70 -0.03 -5.08
N GLU A 39 9.22 0.47 -6.23
CA GLU A 39 8.43 1.71 -6.32
C GLU A 39 7.15 1.65 -5.46
N VAL A 40 6.40 0.54 -5.47
CA VAL A 40 5.19 0.39 -4.65
C VAL A 40 5.53 0.36 -3.15
N SER A 41 6.62 -0.31 -2.74
CA SER A 41 7.05 -0.32 -1.34
C SER A 41 7.47 1.06 -0.82
N HIS A 42 7.98 1.93 -1.70
CA HIS A 42 8.35 3.30 -1.35
C HIS A 42 7.14 4.24 -1.22
N MET A 43 6.00 3.89 -1.84
CA MET A 43 4.76 4.68 -1.74
C MET A 43 4.05 4.48 -0.40
N ILE A 44 4.21 3.33 0.24
CA ILE A 44 3.52 2.97 1.49
C ILE A 44 4.52 2.69 2.60
N SER A 45 4.45 3.48 3.67
CA SER A 45 5.27 3.22 4.85
C SER A 45 4.80 1.96 5.58
N ARG A 46 5.78 1.15 6.02
CA ARG A 46 5.53 -0.04 6.84
C ARG A 46 4.78 0.34 8.13
N PRO A 47 3.57 -0.21 8.37
CA PRO A 47 2.72 0.22 9.47
C PRO A 47 3.23 -0.31 10.80
N LYS A 48 3.13 0.51 11.84
CA LYS A 48 3.47 0.18 13.24
C LYS A 48 2.25 0.21 14.15
N THR A 49 1.16 0.79 13.69
CA THR A 49 -0.09 0.91 14.44
C THR A 49 -1.30 0.45 13.62
N PRO A 50 -2.39 0.04 14.27
CA PRO A 50 -3.67 -0.25 13.61
C PRO A 50 -4.19 0.90 12.73
N VAL A 51 -3.95 2.15 13.14
CA VAL A 51 -4.33 3.35 12.39
C VAL A 51 -3.52 3.47 11.09
N GLU A 52 -2.21 3.27 11.16
CA GLU A 52 -1.34 3.28 9.97
C GLU A 52 -1.69 2.12 9.03
N PHE A 53 -1.99 0.94 9.58
CA PHE A 53 -2.44 -0.20 8.80
C PHE A 53 -3.72 0.11 8.00
N ALA A 54 -4.73 0.69 8.66
CA ALA A 54 -5.97 1.10 8.01
C ALA A 54 -5.74 2.20 6.94
N ARG A 55 -4.79 3.11 7.16
CA ARG A 55 -4.38 4.09 6.13
C ARG A 55 -3.74 3.42 4.92
N ASN A 56 -2.94 2.38 5.12
CA ASN A 56 -2.35 1.63 4.01
C ASN A 56 -3.44 0.97 3.17
N LEU A 57 -4.47 0.38 3.79
CA LEU A 57 -5.64 -0.15 3.07
C LEU A 57 -6.37 0.92 2.25
N LYS A 58 -6.58 2.11 2.83
CA LYS A 58 -7.18 3.25 2.12
C LYS A 58 -6.33 3.68 0.92
N PHE A 59 -5.01 3.77 1.10
CA PHE A 59 -4.08 4.15 0.03
C PHE A 59 -4.10 3.12 -1.11
N ILE A 60 -4.07 1.83 -0.78
CA ILE A 60 -4.17 0.74 -1.77
C ILE A 60 -5.44 0.86 -2.61
N PHE A 61 -6.57 1.18 -1.97
CA PHE A 61 -7.85 1.41 -2.62
C PHE A 61 -7.84 2.65 -3.53
N ASP A 62 -7.38 3.78 -3.00
CA ASP A 62 -7.39 5.07 -3.72
C ASP A 62 -6.47 5.08 -4.95
N HIS A 63 -5.38 4.32 -4.90
CA HIS A 63 -4.33 4.32 -5.92
C HIS A 63 -4.36 3.08 -6.84
N ASP A 64 -5.42 2.27 -6.79
CA ASP A 64 -5.60 1.11 -7.67
C ASP A 64 -4.47 0.08 -7.61
N LEU A 65 -3.78 -0.02 -6.47
CA LEU A 65 -2.60 -0.88 -6.36
C LEU A 65 -2.97 -2.36 -6.50
N LEU A 66 -4.20 -2.76 -6.16
CA LEU A 66 -4.70 -4.12 -6.37
C LEU A 66 -4.79 -4.53 -7.85
N LEU A 67 -4.69 -3.58 -8.78
CA LEU A 67 -4.68 -3.86 -10.22
C LEU A 67 -3.26 -3.97 -10.80
N GLN A 68 -2.23 -3.71 -10.00
CA GLN A 68 -0.83 -3.67 -10.42
C GLN A 68 -0.14 -5.01 -10.09
N ASP A 69 0.71 -5.52 -10.98
CA ASP A 69 1.43 -6.78 -10.74
C ASP A 69 2.50 -6.61 -9.65
N GLU A 70 3.08 -5.41 -9.59
CA GLU A 70 4.13 -4.99 -8.67
C GLU A 70 3.65 -5.05 -7.22
N TYR A 71 2.37 -4.78 -6.96
CA TYR A 71 1.78 -4.94 -5.64
C TYR A 71 1.88 -6.39 -5.13
N TYR A 72 1.77 -7.38 -6.02
CA TYR A 72 1.78 -8.81 -5.69
C TYR A 72 3.18 -9.43 -5.70
N THR A 73 4.12 -8.79 -5.00
CA THR A 73 5.43 -9.36 -4.67
C THR A 73 5.51 -9.67 -3.17
N GLU A 74 6.25 -10.71 -2.80
CA GLU A 74 6.43 -11.09 -1.40
C GLU A 74 7.00 -9.95 -0.56
N THR A 75 8.02 -9.24 -1.09
CA THR A 75 8.64 -8.08 -0.42
C THR A 75 7.62 -6.97 -0.17
N ASN A 76 6.85 -6.57 -1.19
CA ASN A 76 5.88 -5.49 -1.04
C ASN A 76 4.78 -5.86 -0.05
N LEU A 77 4.22 -7.06 -0.16
CA LEU A 77 3.18 -7.51 0.78
C LEU A 77 3.69 -7.57 2.22
N LYS A 78 4.94 -8.01 2.43
CA LYS A 78 5.56 -8.01 3.76
C LYS A 78 5.77 -6.61 4.31
N ASP A 79 6.22 -5.66 3.50
CA ASP A 79 6.50 -4.30 3.97
C ASP A 79 5.23 -3.46 4.13
N ILE A 80 4.31 -3.48 3.16
CA ILE A 80 3.04 -2.73 3.17
C ILE A 80 2.19 -3.08 4.39
N PHE A 81 2.21 -4.35 4.80
CA PHE A 81 1.38 -4.86 5.89
C PHE A 81 2.18 -5.24 7.14
N ASN A 82 3.51 -5.10 7.13
CA ASN A 82 4.39 -5.53 8.22
C ASN A 82 4.16 -7.02 8.59
N LEU A 83 4.17 -7.90 7.59
CA LEU A 83 3.92 -9.34 7.79
C LEU A 83 5.22 -10.08 8.11
N GLY A 84 5.13 -11.10 8.97
CA GLY A 84 6.25 -12.04 9.17
C GLY A 84 6.45 -12.93 7.95
N GLU A 85 5.36 -13.49 7.44
CA GLU A 85 5.35 -14.34 6.24
C GLU A 85 4.09 -14.04 5.41
N VAL A 86 4.16 -14.36 4.12
CA VAL A 86 3.04 -14.24 3.20
C VAL A 86 2.99 -15.45 2.29
N GLY A 87 1.83 -16.09 2.20
CA GLY A 87 1.56 -17.11 1.19
C GLY A 87 1.12 -16.42 -0.09
N LEU A 88 1.91 -16.54 -1.16
CA LEU A 88 1.59 -16.01 -2.49
C LEU A 88 1.45 -17.17 -3.47
N PHE A 89 0.23 -17.37 -3.97
CA PHE A 89 -0.12 -18.47 -4.87
C PHE A 89 -0.52 -17.91 -6.23
N LYS A 90 0.15 -18.36 -7.29
CA LYS A 90 -0.15 -17.98 -8.67
C LYS A 90 -0.58 -19.21 -9.44
N ASP A 91 -1.71 -19.13 -10.12
CA ASP A 91 -2.27 -20.22 -10.90
C ASP A 91 -2.85 -19.71 -12.21
N ASN A 92 -2.87 -20.56 -13.23
CA ASN A 92 -3.59 -20.34 -14.47
C ASN A 92 -4.61 -21.47 -14.59
N ASP A 93 -5.91 -21.14 -14.54
CA ASP A 93 -6.92 -22.18 -14.65
C ASP A 93 -7.04 -22.70 -16.09
N GLY A 94 -7.66 -23.86 -16.26
CA GLY A 94 -7.88 -24.47 -17.57
C GLY A 94 -8.79 -23.66 -18.51
N SER A 95 -9.37 -22.54 -18.02
CA SER A 95 -10.14 -21.57 -18.79
C SER A 95 -9.35 -20.30 -19.11
N GLY A 96 -8.02 -20.32 -18.97
CA GLY A 96 -7.11 -19.23 -19.33
C GLY A 96 -6.99 -18.09 -18.31
N ASN A 97 -7.82 -18.09 -17.26
CA ASN A 97 -7.78 -17.04 -16.26
C ASN A 97 -6.50 -17.14 -15.44
N ARG A 98 -5.89 -15.99 -15.15
CA ARG A 98 -4.68 -15.88 -14.33
C ARG A 98 -5.07 -15.41 -12.94
N ARG A 99 -4.78 -16.21 -11.92
CA ARG A 99 -5.15 -15.93 -10.53
C ARG A 99 -3.92 -15.75 -9.65
N ILE A 100 -3.97 -14.73 -8.81
CA ILE A 100 -3.09 -14.51 -7.68
C ILE A 100 -3.94 -14.57 -6.41
N SER A 101 -3.51 -15.36 -5.44
CA SER A 101 -4.10 -15.41 -4.10
C SER A 101 -3.04 -15.16 -3.05
N VAL A 102 -3.40 -14.37 -2.04
CA VAL A 102 -2.55 -13.96 -0.93
C VAL A 102 -3.20 -14.40 0.37
N SER A 103 -2.42 -15.02 1.24
CA SER A 103 -2.79 -15.29 2.64
C SER A 103 -1.72 -14.72 3.55
N SER A 104 -2.11 -13.89 4.51
CA SER A 104 -1.20 -13.42 5.56
C SER A 104 -0.92 -14.54 6.57
N SER A 105 0.27 -14.55 7.17
CA SER A 105 0.48 -15.25 8.44
C SER A 105 -0.01 -14.37 9.61
N HIS A 106 0.89 -13.58 10.21
CA HIS A 106 0.62 -12.64 11.28
C HIS A 106 1.26 -11.28 10.99
N PHE A 107 0.68 -10.24 11.60
CA PHE A 107 1.20 -8.87 11.53
C PHE A 107 2.19 -8.66 12.68
N VAL A 108 3.41 -8.23 12.36
CA VAL A 108 4.50 -8.11 13.34
C VAL A 108 4.26 -6.90 14.22
N SER A 109 3.83 -7.14 15.46
CA SER A 109 3.65 -6.13 16.52
C SER A 109 2.60 -5.04 16.25
N ILE A 110 1.68 -5.24 15.30
CA ILE A 110 0.57 -4.29 15.05
C ILE A 110 -0.67 -4.66 15.87
N PHE A 111 -1.08 -5.93 15.77
CA PHE A 111 -2.31 -6.43 16.37
C PHE A 111 -2.00 -7.40 17.51
N PRO A 112 -2.84 -7.43 18.55
CA PRO A 112 -2.63 -8.30 19.70
C PRO A 112 -2.73 -9.78 19.30
N TRP A 113 -2.11 -10.63 20.10
CA TRP A 113 -2.33 -12.06 20.10
C TRP A 113 -3.20 -12.40 21.30
N VAL A 114 -4.18 -13.28 21.12
CA VAL A 114 -5.08 -13.69 22.21
C VAL A 114 -4.81 -15.12 22.64
N PRO A 115 -4.86 -15.42 23.95
CA PRO A 115 -4.69 -16.77 24.45
C PRO A 115 -5.83 -17.66 23.95
N ILE A 116 -5.52 -18.88 23.54
CA ILE A 116 -6.54 -19.85 23.16
C ILE A 116 -7.06 -20.54 24.43
N PRO A 117 -8.37 -20.48 24.75
CA PRO A 117 -8.90 -21.11 25.96
C PRO A 117 -8.52 -22.60 26.05
N GLY A 118 -7.95 -23.00 27.19
CA GLY A 118 -7.50 -24.39 27.43
C GLY A 118 -6.16 -24.77 26.77
N ARG A 119 -5.42 -23.82 26.20
CA ARG A 119 -4.08 -24.03 25.63
C ARG A 119 -3.08 -23.02 26.17
N THR A 120 -1.80 -23.35 26.07
CA THR A 120 -0.68 -22.42 26.33
C THR A 120 -0.37 -21.51 25.15
N ASP A 121 -0.96 -21.82 23.99
CA ASP A 121 -0.69 -21.15 22.72
C ASP A 121 -1.56 -19.90 22.56
N PHE A 122 -1.08 -18.98 21.73
CA PHE A 122 -1.80 -17.77 21.35
C PHE A 122 -2.19 -17.85 19.87
N THR A 123 -3.28 -17.18 19.51
CA THR A 123 -3.69 -17.01 18.11
C THR A 123 -3.59 -15.53 17.72
N PRO A 124 -3.14 -15.21 16.49
CA PRO A 124 -3.28 -13.85 15.98
C PRO A 124 -4.76 -13.46 15.97
N THR A 125 -5.03 -12.20 16.31
CA THR A 125 -6.41 -11.65 16.27
C THR A 125 -6.81 -11.15 14.91
N ALA A 126 -5.85 -10.99 13.98
CA ALA A 126 -6.07 -10.39 12.68
C ALA A 126 -5.60 -11.30 11.55
N GLN A 127 -6.30 -11.25 10.42
CA GLN A 127 -6.00 -11.97 9.20
C GLN A 127 -6.29 -11.09 7.97
N LEU A 128 -5.48 -11.26 6.92
CA LEU A 128 -5.69 -10.65 5.62
C LEU A 128 -5.61 -11.73 4.54
N THR A 129 -6.62 -11.74 3.68
CA THR A 129 -6.60 -12.43 2.40
C THR A 129 -6.74 -11.41 1.30
N ALA A 130 -6.06 -11.64 0.19
CA ALA A 130 -6.19 -10.78 -0.98
C ALA A 130 -6.07 -11.60 -2.25
N GLY A 131 -6.45 -11.02 -3.37
CA GLY A 131 -6.27 -11.69 -4.64
C GLY A 131 -6.54 -10.79 -5.83
N ARG A 132 -6.17 -11.32 -6.98
CA ARG A 132 -6.44 -10.76 -8.29
C ARG A 132 -6.68 -11.88 -9.28
N THR A 133 -7.72 -11.75 -10.08
CA THR A 133 -8.02 -12.61 -11.22
C THR A 133 -8.06 -11.75 -12.46
N ILE A 134 -7.28 -12.11 -13.47
CA ILE A 134 -7.37 -11.58 -14.82
C ILE A 134 -8.08 -12.63 -15.65
N HIS A 135 -9.24 -12.26 -16.21
CA HIS A 135 -10.05 -13.12 -17.05
C HIS A 135 -9.55 -13.10 -18.50
N ASP A 136 -9.94 -14.12 -19.27
CA ASP A 136 -9.60 -14.26 -20.69
C ASP A 136 -10.07 -13.09 -21.56
N ASP A 137 -11.18 -12.45 -21.18
CA ASP A 137 -11.71 -11.27 -21.84
C ASP A 137 -10.95 -9.97 -21.48
N GLY A 138 -9.93 -10.07 -20.63
CA GLY A 138 -9.13 -8.96 -20.13
C GLY A 138 -9.73 -8.25 -18.91
N SER A 139 -10.92 -8.64 -18.45
CA SER A 139 -11.49 -8.09 -17.22
C SER A 139 -10.70 -8.53 -15.99
N ILE A 140 -10.67 -7.68 -14.97
CA ILE A 140 -9.88 -7.89 -13.75
C ILE A 140 -10.79 -7.80 -12.54
N LYS A 141 -10.73 -8.80 -11.67
CA LYS A 141 -11.30 -8.74 -10.32
C LYS A 141 -10.19 -8.78 -9.30
N ALA A 142 -10.18 -7.82 -8.38
CA ALA A 142 -9.21 -7.79 -7.31
C ALA A 142 -9.88 -7.45 -5.98
N GLY A 143 -9.28 -7.88 -4.89
CA GLY A 143 -9.84 -7.58 -3.59
C GLY A 143 -8.92 -7.89 -2.43
N VAL A 144 -9.29 -7.31 -1.29
CA VAL A 144 -8.69 -7.53 0.02
C VAL A 144 -9.84 -7.82 0.99
N ASN A 145 -9.70 -8.84 1.81
CA ASN A 145 -10.53 -9.09 2.96
C ASN A 145 -9.63 -9.15 4.18
N PHE A 146 -9.72 -8.10 4.98
CA PHE A 146 -9.06 -7.98 6.27
C PHE A 146 -10.09 -8.10 7.38
N SER A 147 -9.78 -8.90 8.39
CA SER A 147 -10.59 -9.04 9.60
C SER A 147 -9.70 -9.07 10.83
N MET A 148 -10.16 -8.50 11.93
CA MET A 148 -9.56 -8.57 13.25
C MET A 148 -10.59 -8.68 14.35
N PHE A 149 -10.24 -9.31 15.47
CA PHE A 149 -11.14 -9.40 16.63
C PHE A 149 -11.04 -8.19 17.56
N GLU A 150 -9.81 -7.70 17.80
CA GLU A 150 -9.52 -6.64 18.75
C GLU A 150 -8.33 -5.79 18.29
N GLY A 151 -8.29 -4.53 18.75
CA GLY A 151 -7.14 -3.63 18.57
C GLY A 151 -7.26 -2.69 17.38
N GLY A 152 -8.42 -2.65 16.71
CA GLY A 152 -8.63 -1.74 15.59
C GLY A 152 -8.81 -0.27 16.00
N PRO A 153 -8.65 0.67 15.05
CA PRO A 153 -9.01 2.06 15.25
C PRO A 153 -10.48 2.22 15.69
N ASP A 154 -10.77 3.21 16.55
CA ASP A 154 -12.15 3.56 16.86
C ASP A 154 -12.90 4.13 15.64
N PHE A 155 -14.22 4.29 15.77
CA PHE A 155 -15.07 4.86 14.71
C PHE A 155 -14.58 6.22 14.21
N ALA A 156 -14.19 7.14 15.09
CA ALA A 156 -13.76 8.48 14.71
C ALA A 156 -12.43 8.47 13.94
N ALA A 157 -11.48 7.63 14.35
CA ALA A 157 -10.22 7.43 13.64
C ALA A 157 -10.48 6.78 12.27
N THR A 158 -11.38 5.79 12.21
CA THR A 158 -11.76 5.10 10.97
C THR A 158 -12.41 6.08 9.98
N GLN A 159 -13.35 6.91 10.44
CA GLN A 159 -14.00 7.92 9.63
C GLN A 159 -12.99 8.94 9.07
N ARG A 160 -11.99 9.38 9.86
CA ARG A 160 -10.91 10.24 9.36
C ARG A 160 -10.04 9.59 8.27
N ILE A 161 -9.95 8.25 8.25
CA ILE A 161 -9.17 7.52 7.25
C ILE A 161 -9.99 7.32 5.97
N PHE A 162 -11.21 6.80 6.09
CA PHE A 162 -12.00 6.37 4.94
C PHE A 162 -12.93 7.45 4.38
N GLY A 163 -13.21 8.49 5.16
CA GLY A 163 -14.12 9.58 4.82
C GLY A 163 -15.59 9.30 5.22
N ASP A 164 -16.46 10.25 4.89
CA ASP A 164 -17.84 10.29 5.37
C ASP A 164 -18.87 9.68 4.39
N GLU A 165 -18.43 9.26 3.21
CA GLU A 165 -19.29 8.82 2.09
C GLU A 165 -19.78 7.37 2.21
N PHE A 166 -19.97 6.89 3.44
CA PHE A 166 -20.42 5.53 3.69
C PHE A 166 -21.90 5.47 3.99
N ILE A 167 -22.56 4.45 3.49
CA ILE A 167 -23.95 4.11 3.81
C ILE A 167 -23.93 2.98 4.82
N ARG A 168 -24.59 3.18 5.96
CA ARG A 168 -24.79 2.12 6.96
C ARG A 168 -25.66 1.00 6.38
N LEU A 169 -25.19 -0.23 6.48
CA LEU A 169 -25.94 -1.42 6.10
C LEU A 169 -26.84 -1.89 7.23
N THR A 170 -27.99 -2.45 6.86
CA THR A 170 -28.88 -3.11 7.81
C THR A 170 -28.32 -4.49 8.14
N PRO A 171 -28.18 -4.88 9.42
CA PRO A 171 -27.71 -6.21 9.79
C PRO A 171 -28.58 -7.29 9.16
N THR A 172 -27.96 -8.28 8.55
CA THR A 172 -28.66 -9.48 8.08
C THR A 172 -28.76 -10.50 9.21
N PRO A 173 -29.87 -11.24 9.32
CA PRO A 173 -29.98 -12.32 10.29
C PRO A 173 -28.92 -13.40 10.02
N SER A 174 -28.08 -13.69 11.02
CA SER A 174 -27.11 -14.79 10.94
C SER A 174 -27.76 -16.09 11.42
N PRO A 175 -27.69 -17.19 10.64
CA PRO A 175 -28.17 -18.50 11.07
C PRO A 175 -27.38 -19.09 12.25
N HIS A 176 -26.23 -18.51 12.59
CA HIS A 176 -25.35 -18.95 13.67
C HIS A 176 -25.47 -18.12 14.95
N GLY A 177 -26.49 -17.26 15.04
CA GLY A 177 -26.64 -16.28 16.10
C GLY A 177 -26.00 -14.93 15.75
N GLY A 178 -26.50 -13.86 16.37
CA GLY A 178 -25.98 -12.51 16.19
C GLY A 178 -24.68 -12.27 16.97
N PRO A 179 -23.95 -11.19 16.66
CA PRO A 179 -22.82 -10.78 17.47
C PRO A 179 -23.26 -10.47 18.91
N LEU A 180 -22.28 -10.42 19.82
CA LEU A 180 -22.52 -9.91 21.18
C LEU A 180 -23.16 -8.51 21.11
N PRO A 181 -24.02 -8.15 22.07
CA PRO A 181 -24.63 -6.81 22.10
C PRO A 181 -23.57 -5.71 22.02
N ALA A 182 -23.87 -4.63 21.30
CA ALA A 182 -22.99 -3.47 21.21
C ALA A 182 -22.77 -2.88 22.61
N THR A 183 -21.52 -2.57 22.92
CA THR A 183 -21.09 -1.97 24.19
C THR A 183 -20.66 -0.51 24.05
N ALA A 184 -20.53 -0.02 22.80
CA ALA A 184 -20.21 1.36 22.47
C ALA A 184 -21.04 1.88 21.28
N PRO A 185 -21.10 3.20 21.06
CA PRO A 185 -21.62 3.76 19.82
C PRO A 185 -20.93 3.14 18.60
N HIS A 186 -21.70 2.93 17.54
CA HIS A 186 -21.25 2.26 16.31
C HIS A 186 -20.80 0.81 16.45
N GLY A 187 -20.99 0.19 17.62
CA GLY A 187 -20.70 -1.23 17.81
C GLY A 187 -21.60 -2.13 16.96
N ASN A 188 -21.01 -3.16 16.35
CA ASN A 188 -21.67 -4.09 15.41
C ASN A 188 -22.24 -3.43 14.15
N GLU A 189 -21.85 -2.19 13.84
CA GLU A 189 -22.28 -1.56 12.61
C GLU A 189 -21.41 -2.01 11.42
N THR A 190 -22.02 -2.05 10.24
CA THR A 190 -21.32 -2.28 8.99
C THR A 190 -21.69 -1.15 8.04
N TRP A 191 -20.70 -0.64 7.32
CA TRP A 191 -20.83 0.52 6.48
C TRP A 191 -20.21 0.21 5.12
N LYS A 192 -20.86 0.59 4.03
CA LYS A 192 -20.37 0.37 2.67
C LYS A 192 -20.30 1.67 1.90
N ARG A 193 -19.18 1.87 1.20
CA ARG A 193 -19.00 2.85 0.16
C ARG A 193 -18.86 2.13 -1.17
N HIS A 194 -19.50 2.68 -2.19
CA HIS A 194 -19.48 2.15 -3.54
C HIS A 194 -19.13 3.27 -4.51
N TRP A 195 -18.28 2.97 -5.49
CA TRP A 195 -17.83 3.89 -6.53
C TRP A 195 -17.89 3.17 -7.88
N ALA A 196 -18.45 3.83 -8.88
CA ALA A 196 -18.47 3.32 -10.25
C ALA A 196 -18.08 4.44 -11.19
N GLU A 197 -17.02 4.21 -11.97
CA GLU A 197 -16.50 5.16 -12.95
C GLU A 197 -16.04 4.41 -14.20
N ASP A 198 -16.52 4.86 -15.36
CA ASP A 198 -16.29 4.23 -16.66
C ASP A 198 -16.54 2.71 -16.67
N LYS A 199 -15.46 1.94 -16.58
CA LYS A 199 -15.43 0.48 -16.60
C LYS A 199 -14.93 -0.14 -15.30
N THR A 200 -14.74 0.68 -14.25
CA THR A 200 -14.24 0.24 -12.96
C THR A 200 -15.31 0.44 -11.90
N GLU A 201 -15.69 -0.65 -11.25
CA GLU A 201 -16.54 -0.69 -10.08
C GLU A 201 -15.66 -0.98 -8.87
N LYS A 202 -15.74 -0.15 -7.83
CA LYS A 202 -15.00 -0.32 -6.58
C LYS A 202 -15.96 -0.28 -5.41
N SER A 203 -15.69 -1.07 -4.38
CA SER A 203 -16.40 -0.93 -3.13
C SER A 203 -15.50 -1.19 -1.93
N THR A 204 -15.79 -0.48 -0.85
CA THR A 204 -15.15 -0.67 0.45
C THR A 204 -16.24 -0.89 1.48
N THR A 205 -16.19 -2.01 2.18
CA THR A 205 -17.07 -2.31 3.31
C THR A 205 -16.23 -2.34 4.58
N ILE A 206 -16.64 -1.60 5.60
CA ILE A 206 -16.01 -1.57 6.92
C ILE A 206 -16.98 -2.09 7.98
N GLY A 207 -16.46 -2.89 8.91
CA GLY A 207 -17.21 -3.43 10.05
C GLY A 207 -16.63 -2.94 11.37
N PHE A 208 -17.47 -2.89 12.41
CA PHE A 208 -17.06 -2.56 13.76
C PHE A 208 -17.47 -3.66 14.75
N ASN A 209 -16.57 -4.01 15.66
CA ASN A 209 -16.85 -4.95 16.74
C ASN A 209 -17.83 -4.32 17.78
N PRO A 210 -18.28 -5.06 18.81
CA PRO A 210 -19.20 -4.50 19.82
C PRO A 210 -18.71 -3.24 20.52
N ALA A 211 -17.39 -3.04 20.63
CA ALA A 211 -16.76 -1.90 21.25
C ALA A 211 -16.58 -0.69 20.31
N GLY A 212 -17.10 -0.76 19.07
CA GLY A 212 -17.01 0.34 18.10
C GLY A 212 -15.61 0.51 17.50
N GLN A 213 -14.79 -0.54 17.53
CA GLN A 213 -13.48 -0.58 16.87
C GLN A 213 -13.58 -1.29 15.54
N LEU A 214 -12.86 -0.80 14.53
CA LEU A 214 -12.78 -1.38 13.20
C LEU A 214 -12.32 -2.84 13.29
N ASP A 215 -13.14 -3.75 12.78
CA ASP A 215 -12.91 -5.19 12.88
C ASP A 215 -12.86 -5.87 11.51
N ALA A 216 -13.34 -5.19 10.46
CA ALA A 216 -13.29 -5.71 9.10
C ALA A 216 -13.10 -4.58 8.08
N VAL A 217 -12.31 -4.85 7.05
CA VAL A 217 -12.22 -4.03 5.84
C VAL A 217 -12.23 -4.98 4.64
N ILE A 218 -13.24 -4.83 3.79
CA ILE A 218 -13.36 -5.55 2.53
C ILE A 218 -13.27 -4.54 1.41
N ILE A 219 -12.30 -4.73 0.52
CA ILE A 219 -12.12 -3.95 -0.70
C ILE A 219 -12.37 -4.87 -1.88
N GLU A 220 -13.19 -4.43 -2.82
CA GLU A 220 -13.51 -5.13 -4.06
C GLU A 220 -13.34 -4.17 -5.23
N ILE A 221 -12.66 -4.61 -6.29
CA ILE A 221 -12.49 -3.87 -7.55
C ILE A 221 -12.83 -4.83 -8.71
N ASP A 222 -13.76 -4.42 -9.57
CA ASP A 222 -14.09 -5.07 -10.84
C ASP A 222 -13.79 -4.08 -11.97
N LYS A 223 -12.93 -4.46 -12.91
CA LYS A 223 -12.53 -3.64 -14.06
C LYS A 223 -12.82 -4.39 -15.36
N ARG A 224 -13.57 -3.76 -16.25
CA ARG A 224 -13.94 -4.27 -17.59
C ARG A 224 -13.21 -3.56 -18.73
#